data_AF-A0A165MU82-F1
#
_entry.id   AF-A0A165MU82-F1
#
_cell.length_a   1.000
_cell.length_b   1.000
_cell.length_c   1.000
_cell.angle_alpha   90.00
_cell.angle_beta   90.00
_cell.angle_gamma   90.00
#
_symmetry.space_group_name_H-M   'P 1'
#
loop_
_entity.id
_entity.type
_entity.pdbx_description
1 polymer ?
#
loop_
_entity_poly.entity_id
_entity_poly.type
_entity_poly.pdbx_seq_one_letter_code
_entity_poly.pdbx_strand_id
1 'polypeptide(L)'
;MTATESVRDGMDADVVVVGGGPSGCAVGVCTARYGLDTVVFDRGNSSLRRCAFLTNYLGFPDGVDIETFYKLIHDHVERAGCEIVSDTVAVVRNGTDESFRVRTQDGRSVQTPCVVAATTYDGEYLRGLDSDEAMFDTHEHHGEAYEEFDHDYADANGRTPVEGLYVTGGLAGHGEQVQIAAGHGMTVGREILADVRNANGRWPEAATHYDWLRRREALDYDWDDEEAWHQRFADHRLPNDHDIEQDRLEDIREREIKFVKSAHLDRSEIERRRRRAHRRLAAHLDQELLLDTIDDDRIRAYLREQPETTGDESA
;
A
#
# COMPACT_ATOMS: atom_id res chain seq x y z
N MET A 1 -3.74 16.20 -5.02
CA MET A 1 -4.90 15.34 -5.28
C MET A 1 -5.06 15.29 -6.78
N THR A 2 -4.34 14.36 -7.39
CA THR A 2 -4.57 13.93 -8.78
C THR A 2 -5.95 13.30 -8.85
N ALA A 3 -6.66 13.50 -9.96
CA ALA A 3 -7.96 12.88 -10.17
C ALA A 3 -7.85 11.37 -9.97
N THR A 4 -8.76 10.79 -9.19
CA THR A 4 -8.91 9.35 -8.97
C THR A 4 -9.03 8.67 -10.32
N GLU A 5 -7.97 7.98 -10.77
CA GLU A 5 -8.07 7.02 -11.86
C GLU A 5 -8.79 5.80 -11.27
N SER A 6 -10.12 5.84 -11.18
CA SER A 6 -10.90 4.67 -10.73
C SER A 6 -10.74 3.56 -11.77
N VAL A 7 -10.60 2.32 -11.31
CA VAL A 7 -10.32 1.18 -12.18
C VAL A 7 -11.53 0.88 -13.07
N ARG A 8 -12.77 0.94 -12.52
CA ARG A 8 -14.04 0.81 -13.25
C ARG A 8 -15.20 1.51 -12.53
N ASP A 9 -16.08 2.18 -13.28
CA ASP A 9 -17.26 2.86 -12.73
C ASP A 9 -18.31 1.84 -12.24
N GLY A 10 -18.96 2.11 -11.10
CA GLY A 10 -19.95 1.20 -10.50
C GLY A 10 -19.41 0.05 -9.65
N MET A 11 -18.11 0.04 -9.34
CA MET A 11 -17.50 -0.89 -8.36
C MET A 11 -17.61 -0.33 -6.93
N ASP A 12 -17.66 -1.22 -5.93
CA ASP A 12 -17.69 -0.80 -4.51
C ASP A 12 -16.30 -0.38 -4.01
N ALA A 13 -15.23 -0.93 -4.61
CA ALA A 13 -13.83 -0.60 -4.34
C ALA A 13 -12.95 -0.97 -5.56
N ASP A 14 -11.86 -0.22 -5.76
CA ASP A 14 -10.86 -0.53 -6.80
C ASP A 14 -10.03 -1.77 -6.44
N VAL A 15 -9.66 -1.92 -5.16
CA VAL A 15 -8.82 -3.01 -4.66
C VAL A 15 -9.35 -3.52 -3.33
N VAL A 16 -9.53 -4.84 -3.21
CA VAL A 16 -9.78 -5.51 -1.93
C VAL A 16 -8.57 -6.33 -1.50
N VAL A 17 -8.03 -6.03 -0.32
CA VAL A 17 -6.95 -6.79 0.31
C VAL A 17 -7.51 -7.68 1.40
N VAL A 18 -7.21 -8.97 1.35
CA VAL A 18 -7.64 -9.97 2.33
C VAL A 18 -6.48 -10.28 3.28
N GLY A 19 -6.49 -9.68 4.46
CA GLY A 19 -5.46 -9.80 5.50
C GLY A 19 -4.77 -8.46 5.80
N GLY A 20 -4.89 -7.97 7.04
CA GLY A 20 -4.28 -6.72 7.51
C GLY A 20 -2.93 -6.92 8.17
N GLY A 21 -2.17 -7.94 7.73
CA GLY A 21 -0.78 -8.14 8.11
C GLY A 21 0.18 -7.16 7.42
N PRO A 22 1.50 -7.29 7.65
CA PRO A 22 2.51 -6.40 7.07
C PRO A 22 2.46 -6.31 5.53
N SER A 23 2.28 -7.45 4.84
CA SER A 23 2.19 -7.50 3.37
C SER A 23 0.93 -6.80 2.86
N GLY A 24 -0.24 -7.13 3.41
CA GLY A 24 -1.51 -6.50 3.03
C GLY A 24 -1.55 -5.00 3.33
N CYS A 25 -0.99 -4.58 4.47
CA CYS A 25 -0.84 -3.16 4.79
C CYS A 25 0.07 -2.43 3.78
N ALA A 26 1.17 -3.07 3.36
CA ALA A 26 2.07 -2.49 2.35
C ALA A 26 1.38 -2.32 0.99
N VAL A 27 0.56 -3.29 0.57
CA VAL A 27 -0.29 -3.18 -0.63
C VAL A 27 -1.24 -2.00 -0.47
N GLY A 28 -2.01 -1.95 0.62
CA GLY A 28 -2.99 -0.89 0.85
C GLY A 28 -2.37 0.52 0.86
N VAL A 29 -1.24 0.69 1.54
CA VAL A 29 -0.49 1.96 1.49
C VAL A 29 -0.07 2.30 0.06
N CYS A 30 0.40 1.32 -0.72
CA CYS A 30 0.82 1.55 -2.10
C CYS A 30 -0.36 2.01 -2.99
N THR A 31 -1.47 1.27 -2.97
CA THR A 31 -2.63 1.51 -3.84
C THR A 31 -3.39 2.78 -3.44
N ALA A 32 -3.65 3.00 -2.15
CA ALA A 32 -4.38 4.18 -1.70
C ALA A 32 -3.57 5.48 -1.89
N ARG A 33 -2.24 5.44 -1.78
CA ARG A 33 -1.40 6.62 -2.08
C ARG A 33 -1.41 7.01 -3.55
N TYR A 34 -1.61 6.04 -4.45
CA TYR A 34 -1.85 6.32 -5.87
C TYR A 34 -3.23 6.97 -6.09
N GLY A 35 -4.18 6.69 -5.19
CA GLY A 35 -5.53 7.22 -5.21
C GLY A 35 -6.59 6.15 -5.51
N LEU A 36 -6.26 4.86 -5.42
CA LEU A 36 -7.24 3.78 -5.59
C LEU A 36 -8.05 3.58 -4.32
N ASP A 37 -9.36 3.43 -4.46
CA ASP A 37 -10.26 3.10 -3.37
C ASP A 37 -9.97 1.67 -2.87
N THR A 38 -9.23 1.57 -1.77
CA THR A 38 -8.72 0.30 -1.25
C THR A 38 -9.37 -0.07 0.08
N VAL A 39 -9.89 -1.30 0.16
CA VAL A 39 -10.47 -1.86 1.38
C VAL A 39 -9.61 -3.04 1.86
N VAL A 40 -9.22 -3.02 3.13
CA VAL A 40 -8.45 -4.09 3.79
C VAL A 40 -9.35 -4.81 4.79
N PHE A 41 -9.60 -6.10 4.58
CA PHE A 41 -10.31 -6.95 5.54
C PHE A 41 -9.32 -7.64 6.48
N ASP A 42 -9.45 -7.42 7.78
CA ASP A 42 -8.59 -8.05 8.80
C ASP A 42 -9.34 -8.36 10.09
N ARG A 43 -9.45 -9.64 10.45
CA ARG A 43 -10.03 -10.06 11.74
C ARG A 43 -9.02 -10.06 12.90
N GLY A 44 -7.79 -9.58 12.66
CA GLY A 44 -6.74 -9.51 13.68
C GLY A 44 -6.18 -10.87 14.11
N ASN A 45 -6.23 -11.91 13.30
CA ASN A 45 -5.73 -13.26 13.63
C ASN A 45 -4.32 -13.56 13.09
N SER A 46 -3.57 -12.55 12.68
CA SER A 46 -2.26 -12.75 12.06
C SER A 46 -1.31 -13.58 12.92
N SER A 47 -0.52 -14.45 12.27
CA SER A 47 0.50 -15.29 12.91
C SER A 47 1.55 -14.49 13.67
N LEU A 48 1.83 -13.25 13.24
CA LEU A 48 2.77 -12.35 13.89
C LEU A 48 2.38 -12.01 15.33
N ARG A 49 1.09 -12.12 15.71
CA ARG A 49 0.65 -11.92 17.10
C ARG A 49 1.22 -12.94 18.09
N ARG A 50 1.81 -14.04 17.60
CA ARG A 50 2.54 -15.02 18.43
C ARG A 50 3.97 -14.58 18.73
N CYS A 51 4.50 -13.61 18.00
CA CYS A 51 5.82 -13.05 18.26
C CYS A 51 5.79 -12.28 19.59
N ALA A 52 6.79 -12.52 20.45
CA ALA A 52 6.88 -11.81 21.73
C ALA A 52 7.33 -10.35 21.54
N PHE A 53 8.27 -10.12 20.62
CA PHE A 53 8.85 -8.80 20.36
C PHE A 53 9.61 -8.82 19.03
N LEU A 54 9.46 -7.79 18.20
CA LEU A 54 10.00 -7.74 16.85
C LEU A 54 11.31 -6.95 16.81
N THR A 55 12.45 -7.63 16.68
CA THR A 55 13.80 -7.01 16.74
C THR A 55 14.48 -6.83 15.39
N ASN A 56 13.96 -7.45 14.33
CA ASN A 56 14.59 -7.51 13.01
C ASN A 56 13.79 -6.76 11.93
N TYR A 57 13.10 -5.67 12.30
CA TYR A 57 12.40 -4.80 11.34
C TYR A 57 13.11 -3.45 11.25
N LEU A 58 13.69 -3.16 10.08
CA LEU A 58 14.46 -1.95 9.85
C LEU A 58 13.64 -0.68 10.14
N GLY A 59 14.23 0.23 10.91
CA GLY A 59 13.56 1.46 11.37
C GLY A 59 13.25 1.47 12.87
N PHE A 60 13.35 0.32 13.54
CA PHE A 60 13.23 0.17 15.00
C PHE A 60 14.57 -0.30 15.59
N PRO A 61 15.46 0.62 16.02
CA PRO A 61 16.84 0.28 16.40
C PRO A 61 16.97 -0.75 17.53
N ASP A 62 16.00 -0.80 18.44
CA ASP A 62 15.94 -1.76 19.55
C ASP A 62 14.70 -2.66 19.44
N GLY A 63 14.12 -2.75 18.24
CA GLY A 63 12.86 -3.44 17.98
C GLY A 63 11.61 -2.68 18.44
N VAL A 64 10.47 -3.35 18.34
CA VAL A 64 9.13 -2.82 18.65
C VAL A 64 8.23 -3.95 19.13
N ASP A 65 7.36 -3.67 20.09
CA ASP A 65 6.35 -4.65 20.51
C ASP A 65 5.27 -4.81 19.42
N ILE A 66 4.60 -5.96 19.41
CA ILE A 66 3.67 -6.30 18.33
C ILE A 66 2.44 -5.40 18.33
N GLU A 67 1.97 -4.94 19.48
CA GLU A 67 0.79 -4.06 19.56
C GLU A 67 1.08 -2.70 18.94
N THR A 68 2.18 -2.06 19.34
CA THR A 68 2.64 -0.78 18.79
C THR A 68 2.93 -0.90 17.30
N PHE A 69 3.56 -2.00 16.86
CA PHE A 69 3.79 -2.24 15.44
C PHE A 69 2.49 -2.28 14.63
N TYR A 70 1.47 -3.03 15.09
CA TYR A 70 0.16 -3.07 14.42
C TYR A 70 -0.52 -1.71 14.40
N LYS A 71 -0.52 -0.98 15.53
CA LYS A 71 -1.06 0.39 15.58
C LYS A 71 -0.40 1.30 14.54
N LEU A 72 0.92 1.22 14.40
CA LEU A 72 1.67 2.02 13.44
C LEU A 72 1.36 1.67 11.99
N ILE A 73 1.32 0.38 11.62
CA ILE A 73 1.04 -0.01 10.23
C ILE A 73 -0.41 0.24 9.84
N HIS A 74 -1.37 0.00 10.74
CA HIS A 74 -2.79 0.25 10.49
C HIS A 74 -3.07 1.76 10.40
N ASP A 75 -2.45 2.56 11.27
CA ASP A 75 -2.50 4.02 11.15
C ASP A 75 -1.94 4.49 9.80
N HIS A 76 -0.85 3.90 9.31
CA HIS A 76 -0.30 4.27 8.00
C HIS A 76 -1.27 3.94 6.85
N VAL A 77 -1.92 2.78 6.90
CA VAL A 77 -2.92 2.32 5.92
C VAL A 77 -4.12 3.28 5.88
N GLU A 78 -4.69 3.63 7.04
CA GLU A 78 -5.79 4.60 7.12
C GLU A 78 -5.36 5.99 6.64
N ARG A 79 -4.15 6.43 7.03
CA ARG A 79 -3.60 7.73 6.61
C ARG A 79 -3.27 7.81 5.12
N ALA A 80 -3.03 6.66 4.49
CA ALA A 80 -2.87 6.56 3.04
C ALA A 80 -4.23 6.71 2.33
N GLY A 81 -5.34 6.41 3.00
CA GLY A 81 -6.70 6.55 2.48
C GLY A 81 -7.50 5.24 2.42
N CYS A 82 -6.98 4.13 2.95
CA CYS A 82 -7.71 2.86 2.95
C CYS A 82 -8.81 2.82 4.01
N GLU A 83 -9.85 2.03 3.76
CA GLU A 83 -10.75 1.52 4.80
C GLU A 83 -10.18 0.21 5.37
N ILE A 84 -10.03 0.11 6.70
CA ILE A 84 -9.74 -1.17 7.37
C ILE A 84 -11.03 -1.67 7.99
N VAL A 85 -11.43 -2.88 7.62
CA VAL A 85 -12.66 -3.53 8.09
C VAL A 85 -12.30 -4.72 8.95
N SER A 86 -12.71 -4.68 10.21
CA SER A 86 -12.50 -5.78 11.16
C SER A 86 -13.47 -6.94 10.90
N ASP A 87 -13.20 -7.73 9.85
CA ASP A 87 -14.04 -8.85 9.44
C ASP A 87 -13.20 -9.92 8.71
N THR A 88 -13.74 -11.12 8.59
CA THR A 88 -13.14 -12.26 7.91
C THR A 88 -13.75 -12.40 6.53
N VAL A 89 -12.94 -12.45 5.47
CA VAL A 89 -13.44 -12.85 4.15
C VAL A 89 -13.77 -14.34 4.18
N ALA A 90 -15.03 -14.67 3.88
CA ALA A 90 -15.52 -16.04 3.87
C ALA A 90 -15.32 -16.69 2.49
N VAL A 91 -15.54 -15.91 1.42
CA VAL A 91 -15.42 -16.41 0.05
C VAL A 91 -15.23 -15.28 -0.95
N VAL A 92 -14.43 -15.54 -1.98
CA VAL A 92 -14.28 -14.73 -3.17
C VAL A 92 -14.83 -15.53 -4.35
N ARG A 93 -15.65 -14.89 -5.19
CA ARG A 93 -16.23 -15.50 -6.39
C ARG A 93 -16.06 -14.57 -7.58
N ASN A 94 -16.12 -15.12 -8.79
CA ASN A 94 -16.29 -14.32 -9.99
C ASN A 94 -17.58 -13.49 -9.88
N GLY A 95 -17.44 -12.19 -10.14
CA GLY A 95 -18.50 -11.19 -10.19
C GLY A 95 -19.03 -10.98 -11.61
N THR A 96 -19.62 -9.81 -11.86
CA THR A 96 -19.99 -9.38 -13.23
C THR A 96 -18.84 -8.58 -13.84
N ASP A 97 -18.83 -8.40 -15.16
CA ASP A 97 -17.91 -7.47 -15.84
C ASP A 97 -16.44 -7.67 -15.45
N GLU A 98 -15.97 -8.92 -15.49
CA GLU A 98 -14.57 -9.29 -15.18
C GLU A 98 -14.11 -8.74 -13.81
N SER A 99 -14.94 -8.90 -12.79
CA SER A 99 -14.66 -8.48 -11.41
C SER A 99 -14.81 -9.65 -10.44
N PHE A 100 -14.53 -9.41 -9.18
CA PHE A 100 -14.75 -10.31 -8.06
C PHE A 100 -15.88 -9.82 -7.17
N ARG A 101 -16.59 -10.77 -6.57
CA ARG A 101 -17.48 -10.53 -5.44
C ARG A 101 -16.88 -11.15 -4.19
N VAL A 102 -16.43 -10.29 -3.28
CA VAL A 102 -15.91 -10.65 -1.96
C VAL A 102 -17.05 -10.64 -0.96
N ARG A 103 -17.23 -11.74 -0.22
CA ARG A 103 -18.20 -11.84 0.87
C ARG A 103 -17.50 -12.13 2.18
N THR A 104 -17.89 -11.39 3.21
CA THR A 104 -17.37 -11.58 4.56
C THR A 104 -18.26 -12.49 5.40
N GLN A 105 -17.74 -12.94 6.55
CA GLN A 105 -18.50 -13.77 7.49
C GLN A 105 -19.68 -13.01 8.10
N ASP A 106 -19.53 -11.71 8.35
CA ASP A 106 -20.62 -10.87 8.88
C ASP A 106 -21.64 -10.45 7.80
N GLY A 107 -21.49 -10.94 6.56
CA GLY A 107 -22.46 -10.79 5.49
C GLY A 107 -22.26 -9.54 4.62
N ARG A 108 -21.18 -8.77 4.80
CA ARG A 108 -20.82 -7.70 3.86
C ARG A 108 -20.45 -8.31 2.50
N SER A 109 -20.84 -7.63 1.43
CA SER A 109 -20.44 -7.99 0.06
C SER A 109 -19.83 -6.75 -0.60
N VAL A 110 -18.66 -6.94 -1.23
CA VAL A 110 -17.95 -5.90 -1.98
C VAL A 110 -17.66 -6.42 -3.38
N GLN A 111 -17.98 -5.64 -4.40
CA GLN A 111 -17.59 -5.91 -5.78
C GLN A 111 -16.36 -5.08 -6.17
N THR A 112 -15.35 -5.73 -6.75
CA THR A 112 -14.06 -5.12 -7.04
C THR A 112 -13.37 -5.77 -8.23
N PRO A 113 -12.64 -5.03 -9.09
CA PRO A 113 -11.88 -5.63 -10.18
C PRO A 113 -10.58 -6.30 -9.70
N CYS A 114 -10.12 -6.02 -8.47
CA CYS A 114 -8.85 -6.53 -7.98
C CYS A 114 -8.95 -7.10 -6.56
N VAL A 115 -8.47 -8.32 -6.37
CA VAL A 115 -8.35 -8.97 -5.06
C VAL A 115 -6.88 -9.30 -4.78
N VAL A 116 -6.43 -8.99 -3.57
CA VAL A 116 -5.08 -9.33 -3.10
C VAL A 116 -5.20 -10.26 -1.89
N ALA A 117 -4.78 -11.50 -2.06
CA ALA A 117 -4.67 -12.48 -1.00
C ALA A 117 -3.40 -12.23 -0.19
N ALA A 118 -3.56 -11.73 1.04
CA ALA A 118 -2.47 -11.32 1.93
C ALA A 118 -2.50 -12.06 3.28
N THR A 119 -3.22 -13.19 3.35
CA THR A 119 -3.19 -14.12 4.48
C THR A 119 -1.85 -14.87 4.54
N THR A 120 -1.60 -15.60 5.63
CA THR A 120 -0.33 -16.33 5.81
C THR A 120 -0.41 -17.79 5.38
N TYR A 121 -1.51 -18.47 5.66
CA TYR A 121 -1.67 -19.92 5.42
C TYR A 121 -2.99 -20.25 4.74
N ASP A 122 -4.06 -19.55 5.13
CA ASP A 122 -5.42 -19.83 4.66
C ASP A 122 -5.70 -19.13 3.33
N GLY A 123 -5.84 -19.92 2.26
CA GLY A 123 -6.29 -19.49 0.94
C GLY A 123 -7.68 -20.01 0.57
N GLU A 124 -8.38 -20.73 1.46
CA GLU A 124 -9.62 -21.48 1.16
C GLU A 124 -10.72 -20.61 0.54
N TYR A 125 -10.77 -19.33 0.90
CA TYR A 125 -11.73 -18.37 0.38
C TYR A 125 -11.58 -18.11 -1.14
N LEU A 126 -10.47 -18.51 -1.77
CA LEU A 126 -10.21 -18.37 -3.21
C LEU A 126 -10.67 -19.56 -4.05
N ARG A 127 -11.15 -20.65 -3.42
CA ARG A 127 -11.49 -21.88 -4.14
C ARG A 127 -12.52 -21.68 -5.26
N GLY A 128 -12.21 -22.25 -6.42
CA GLY A 128 -13.06 -22.22 -7.61
C GLY A 128 -13.00 -20.91 -8.40
N LEU A 129 -11.95 -20.11 -8.21
CA LEU A 129 -11.64 -18.97 -9.07
C LEU A 129 -10.82 -19.38 -10.31
N ASP A 130 -10.01 -20.43 -10.20
CA ASP A 130 -9.25 -21.00 -11.30
C ASP A 130 -9.99 -22.18 -11.96
N SER A 131 -9.71 -22.41 -13.24
CA SER A 131 -10.42 -23.43 -14.03
C SER A 131 -9.91 -24.85 -13.81
N ASP A 132 -8.67 -24.99 -13.33
CA ASP A 132 -7.91 -26.25 -13.37
C ASP A 132 -7.57 -26.77 -11.96
N GLU A 133 -8.10 -26.13 -10.90
CA GLU A 133 -7.81 -26.43 -9.48
C GLU A 133 -6.30 -26.44 -9.15
N ALA A 134 -5.50 -25.73 -9.96
CA ALA A 134 -4.04 -25.63 -9.83
C ALA A 134 -3.60 -24.74 -8.64
N MET A 135 -4.53 -24.03 -8.01
CA MET A 135 -4.25 -23.16 -6.87
C MET A 135 -3.91 -23.91 -5.57
N PHE A 136 -4.25 -25.20 -5.48
CA PHE A 136 -4.04 -26.00 -4.27
C PHE A 136 -3.30 -27.30 -4.59
N ASP A 137 -2.26 -27.57 -3.81
CA ASP A 137 -1.52 -28.83 -3.87
C ASP A 137 -2.06 -29.82 -2.83
N THR A 138 -2.18 -31.09 -3.23
CA THR A 138 -2.53 -32.18 -2.31
C THR A 138 -1.27 -32.83 -1.73
N HIS A 139 -1.19 -32.88 -0.42
CA HIS A 139 -0.12 -33.56 0.31
C HIS A 139 -0.68 -34.73 1.13
N GLU A 140 0.02 -35.87 1.15
CA GLU A 140 -0.30 -36.99 2.03
C GLU A 140 0.70 -37.04 3.19
N HIS A 141 0.18 -36.99 4.43
CA HIS A 141 1.00 -37.17 5.62
C HIS A 141 0.30 -38.10 6.60
N HIS A 142 1.01 -39.15 7.04
CA HIS A 142 0.48 -40.17 7.96
C HIS A 142 -0.81 -40.89 7.49
N GLY A 143 -1.07 -40.94 6.17
CA GLY A 143 -2.25 -41.60 5.60
C GLY A 143 -3.50 -40.71 5.54
N GLU A 144 -3.36 -39.42 5.86
CA GLU A 144 -4.37 -38.40 5.65
C GLU A 144 -3.89 -37.44 4.54
N ALA A 145 -4.76 -37.18 3.57
CA ALA A 145 -4.53 -36.17 2.55
C ALA A 145 -5.03 -34.82 3.05
N TYR A 146 -4.20 -33.79 2.93
CA TYR A 146 -4.59 -32.40 3.14
C TYR A 146 -4.19 -31.56 1.92
N GLU A 147 -4.96 -30.52 1.64
CA GLU A 147 -4.66 -29.57 0.59
C GLU A 147 -4.13 -28.27 1.20
N GLU A 148 -3.13 -27.69 0.56
CA GLU A 148 -2.56 -26.39 0.93
C GLU A 148 -2.50 -25.51 -0.32
N PHE A 149 -2.56 -24.19 -0.13
CA PHE A 149 -2.38 -23.25 -1.23
C PHE A 149 -0.97 -23.41 -1.82
N ASP A 150 -0.87 -23.58 -3.13
CA ASP A 150 0.43 -23.69 -3.81
C ASP A 150 1.16 -22.34 -3.76
N HIS A 151 2.29 -22.29 -3.04
CA HIS A 151 3.11 -21.09 -2.90
C HIS A 151 3.70 -20.60 -4.22
N ASP A 152 3.84 -21.48 -5.21
CA ASP A 152 4.36 -21.17 -6.55
C ASP A 152 3.23 -20.81 -7.54
N TYR A 153 1.96 -20.77 -7.09
CA TYR A 153 0.82 -20.40 -7.92
C TYR A 153 0.92 -18.96 -8.47
N ALA A 154 1.53 -18.07 -7.70
CA ALA A 154 1.81 -16.69 -8.11
C ALA A 154 3.29 -16.55 -8.53
N ASP A 155 3.56 -15.67 -9.49
CA ASP A 155 4.93 -15.33 -9.85
C ASP A 155 5.64 -14.53 -8.73
N ALA A 156 6.93 -14.24 -8.93
CA ALA A 156 7.74 -13.49 -7.94
C ALA A 156 7.27 -12.04 -7.69
N ASN A 157 6.33 -11.52 -8.49
CA ASN A 157 5.68 -10.22 -8.27
C ASN A 157 4.27 -10.38 -7.69
N GLY A 158 3.87 -11.60 -7.35
CA GLY A 158 2.59 -11.98 -6.78
C GLY A 158 1.42 -11.98 -7.77
N ARG A 159 1.68 -11.98 -9.09
CA ARG A 159 0.64 -12.11 -10.12
C ARG A 159 0.22 -13.56 -10.26
N THR A 160 -1.07 -13.82 -10.32
CA THR A 160 -1.62 -15.15 -10.59
C THR A 160 -2.09 -15.31 -12.04
N PRO A 161 -2.36 -16.55 -12.51
CA PRO A 161 -3.04 -16.78 -13.78
C PRO A 161 -4.48 -16.22 -13.85
N VAL A 162 -5.12 -15.95 -12.71
CA VAL A 162 -6.46 -15.33 -12.65
C VAL A 162 -6.30 -13.82 -12.72
N GLU A 163 -6.80 -13.21 -13.80
CA GLU A 163 -6.71 -11.77 -14.01
C GLU A 163 -7.34 -10.99 -12.85
N GLY A 164 -6.61 -9.98 -12.34
CA GLY A 164 -7.04 -9.18 -11.19
C GLY A 164 -6.83 -9.83 -9.82
N LEU A 165 -6.42 -11.11 -9.75
CA LEU A 165 -6.06 -11.78 -8.51
C LEU A 165 -4.54 -11.77 -8.29
N TYR A 166 -4.15 -11.29 -7.12
CA TYR A 166 -2.77 -11.23 -6.65
C TYR A 166 -2.60 -11.93 -5.31
N VAL A 167 -1.39 -12.38 -5.02
CA VAL A 167 -1.03 -13.07 -3.77
C VAL A 167 0.22 -12.45 -3.18
N THR A 168 0.28 -12.30 -1.85
CA THR A 168 1.43 -11.67 -1.21
C THR A 168 1.74 -12.19 0.19
N GLY A 169 3.00 -12.07 0.61
CA GLY A 169 3.44 -12.45 1.94
C GLY A 169 3.46 -13.97 2.10
N GLY A 170 2.87 -14.48 3.18
CA GLY A 170 2.95 -15.90 3.52
C GLY A 170 2.38 -16.84 2.46
N LEU A 171 1.21 -16.53 1.88
CA LEU A 171 0.64 -17.35 0.81
C LEU A 171 1.54 -17.44 -0.44
N ALA A 172 2.34 -16.41 -0.72
CA ALA A 172 3.28 -16.39 -1.84
C ALA A 172 4.70 -16.88 -1.45
N GLY A 173 4.85 -17.63 -0.36
CA GLY A 173 6.16 -18.11 0.11
C GLY A 173 7.09 -17.03 0.70
N HIS A 174 6.62 -15.79 0.87
CA HIS A 174 7.39 -14.65 1.37
C HIS A 174 7.04 -14.27 2.82
N GLY A 175 6.65 -15.25 3.65
CA GLY A 175 6.18 -15.06 5.03
C GLY A 175 7.22 -15.21 6.14
N GLU A 176 8.45 -15.60 5.81
CA GLU A 176 9.50 -16.00 6.77
C GLU A 176 9.92 -14.86 7.71
N GLN A 177 9.87 -13.62 7.23
CA GLN A 177 10.21 -12.42 8.00
C GLN A 177 9.22 -11.30 7.70
N VAL A 178 8.86 -10.53 8.73
CA VAL A 178 7.91 -9.41 8.64
C VAL A 178 8.32 -8.40 7.58
N GLN A 179 9.61 -8.06 7.52
CA GLN A 179 10.12 -7.09 6.56
C GLN A 179 10.12 -7.63 5.12
N ILE A 180 10.37 -8.94 4.93
CA ILE A 180 10.26 -9.60 3.62
C ILE A 180 8.81 -9.56 3.14
N ALA A 181 7.86 -9.94 4.01
CA ALA A 181 6.43 -9.90 3.69
C ALA A 181 5.95 -8.49 3.32
N ALA A 182 6.35 -7.47 4.10
CA ALA A 182 6.04 -6.07 3.79
C ALA A 182 6.68 -5.61 2.46
N GLY A 183 7.91 -6.03 2.19
CA GLY A 183 8.61 -5.76 0.93
C GLY A 183 7.90 -6.37 -0.27
N HIS A 184 7.51 -7.64 -0.18
CA HIS A 184 6.74 -8.32 -1.23
C HIS A 184 5.35 -7.68 -1.43
N GLY A 185 4.69 -7.24 -0.36
CA GLY A 185 3.45 -6.46 -0.44
C GLY A 185 3.62 -5.16 -1.24
N MET A 186 4.74 -4.47 -1.09
CA MET A 186 5.07 -3.28 -1.89
C MET A 186 5.35 -3.63 -3.36
N THR A 187 6.00 -4.77 -3.64
CA THR A 187 6.17 -5.27 -5.02
C THR A 187 4.83 -5.51 -5.69
N VAL A 188 3.93 -6.25 -5.02
CA VAL A 188 2.57 -6.52 -5.51
C VAL A 188 1.77 -5.23 -5.72
N GLY A 189 1.84 -4.29 -4.77
CA GLY A 189 1.21 -2.98 -4.93
C GLY A 189 1.68 -2.25 -6.19
N ARG A 190 2.99 -2.26 -6.49
CA ARG A 190 3.53 -1.65 -7.70
C ARG A 190 3.07 -2.35 -8.98
N GLU A 191 2.92 -3.66 -8.93
CA GLU A 191 2.40 -4.45 -10.07
C GLU A 191 0.95 -4.08 -10.36
N ILE A 192 0.10 -4.00 -9.32
CA ILE A 192 -1.29 -3.53 -9.44
C ILE A 192 -1.33 -2.12 -10.06
N LEU A 193 -0.49 -1.20 -9.60
CA LEU A 193 -0.43 0.14 -10.18
C LEU A 193 0.00 0.14 -11.66
N ALA A 194 0.93 -0.74 -12.04
CA ALA A 194 1.34 -0.87 -13.43
C ALA A 194 0.17 -1.36 -14.30
N ASP A 195 -0.59 -2.36 -13.83
CA ASP A 195 -1.78 -2.86 -14.52
C ASP A 195 -2.87 -1.83 -14.67
N VAL A 196 -3.22 -1.13 -13.59
CA VAL A 196 -4.22 -0.05 -13.65
C VAL A 196 -3.78 1.03 -14.63
N ARG A 197 -2.49 1.38 -14.64
CA ARG A 197 -1.95 2.38 -15.57
C ARG A 197 -1.95 1.89 -17.01
N ASN A 198 -1.63 0.62 -17.25
CA ASN A 198 -1.69 -0.01 -18.57
C ASN A 198 -3.13 -0.03 -19.11
N ALA A 199 -4.08 -0.45 -18.28
CA ALA A 199 -5.51 -0.48 -18.61
C ALA A 199 -6.05 0.93 -18.94
N ASN A 200 -5.51 1.97 -18.29
CA ASN A 200 -5.79 3.37 -18.58
C ASN A 200 -4.98 3.95 -19.77
N GLY A 201 -4.45 3.08 -20.63
CA GLY A 201 -3.81 3.49 -21.87
C GLY A 201 -2.37 4.00 -21.69
N ARG A 202 -1.67 3.68 -20.59
CA ARG A 202 -0.21 3.83 -20.57
C ARG A 202 0.46 2.62 -21.21
N TRP A 203 1.61 2.84 -21.82
CA TRP A 203 2.50 1.75 -22.26
C TRP A 203 3.49 1.40 -21.13
N PRO A 204 4.19 0.26 -21.19
CA PRO A 204 4.94 -0.29 -20.03
C PRO A 204 5.92 0.70 -19.37
N GLU A 205 6.70 1.43 -20.16
CA GLU A 205 7.68 2.41 -19.69
C GLU A 205 7.02 3.60 -18.95
N ALA A 206 5.83 4.01 -19.40
CA ALA A 206 5.03 5.05 -18.77
C ALA A 206 4.15 4.54 -17.61
N ALA A 207 3.86 3.25 -17.55
CA ALA A 207 3.08 2.63 -16.48
C ALA A 207 3.89 2.45 -15.18
N THR A 208 5.21 2.36 -15.28
CA THR A 208 6.07 2.26 -14.08
C THR A 208 5.91 3.48 -13.17
N HIS A 209 5.48 3.27 -11.92
CA HIS A 209 5.22 4.34 -10.94
C HIS A 209 6.22 4.29 -9.76
N TYR A 210 6.79 5.45 -9.41
CA TYR A 210 7.64 5.62 -8.24
C TYR A 210 7.20 6.86 -7.44
N ASP A 211 6.58 6.63 -6.29
CA ASP A 211 6.10 7.68 -5.37
C ASP A 211 7.22 8.17 -4.44
N TRP A 212 8.31 8.68 -5.02
CA TRP A 212 9.43 9.24 -4.27
C TRP A 212 9.32 10.76 -4.18
N LEU A 213 9.27 11.25 -2.94
CA LEU A 213 9.29 12.68 -2.67
C LEU A 213 10.72 13.21 -2.69
N ARG A 214 10.95 14.28 -3.44
CA ARG A 214 12.28 14.87 -3.66
C ARG A 214 12.32 16.30 -3.14
N ARG A 215 13.51 16.77 -2.78
CA ARG A 215 13.72 18.20 -2.51
C ARG A 215 13.74 18.94 -3.83
N ARG A 216 13.09 20.10 -3.90
CA ARG A 216 13.11 20.91 -5.14
C ARG A 216 14.53 21.30 -5.56
N GLU A 217 15.41 21.54 -4.58
CA GLU A 217 16.81 21.94 -4.80
C GLU A 217 17.72 20.80 -5.30
N ALA A 218 17.24 19.55 -5.38
CA ALA A 218 18.04 18.40 -5.79
C ALA A 218 18.09 18.16 -7.32
N LEU A 219 17.40 18.99 -8.11
CA LEU A 219 17.46 18.93 -9.58
C LEU A 219 18.42 19.99 -10.11
N ASP A 220 19.26 19.61 -11.06
CA ASP A 220 20.33 20.42 -11.66
C ASP A 220 19.90 21.16 -12.93
N TYR A 221 18.59 21.35 -13.14
CA TYR A 221 18.05 21.98 -14.35
C TYR A 221 16.90 22.92 -14.03
N ASP A 222 16.59 23.79 -14.98
CA ASP A 222 15.57 24.82 -14.81
C ASP A 222 14.18 24.18 -14.64
N TRP A 223 13.57 24.45 -13.49
CA TRP A 223 12.27 23.92 -13.11
C TRP A 223 11.13 24.41 -14.01
N ASP A 224 11.31 25.60 -14.56
CA ASP A 224 10.32 26.32 -15.36
C ASP A 224 10.54 26.10 -16.88
N ASP A 225 11.58 25.35 -17.26
CA ASP A 225 11.83 24.97 -18.66
C ASP A 225 10.99 23.75 -19.07
N GLU A 226 9.97 24.01 -19.87
CA GLU A 226 9.06 23.00 -20.42
C GLU A 226 9.78 22.04 -21.40
N GLU A 227 10.77 22.53 -22.15
CA GLU A 227 11.51 21.73 -23.14
C GLU A 227 12.37 20.67 -22.45
N ALA A 228 13.01 21.02 -21.33
CA ALA A 228 13.73 20.07 -20.48
C ALA A 228 12.83 18.94 -19.95
N TRP A 229 11.58 19.25 -19.59
CA TRP A 229 10.61 18.23 -19.16
C TRP A 229 10.19 17.30 -20.30
N HIS A 230 9.99 17.86 -21.50
CA HIS A 230 9.64 17.08 -22.69
C HIS A 230 10.76 16.12 -23.09
N GLN A 231 12.00 16.60 -23.11
CA GLN A 231 13.17 15.76 -23.42
C GLN A 231 13.31 14.63 -22.41
N ARG A 232 13.17 14.91 -21.11
CA ARG A 232 13.25 13.88 -20.07
C ARG A 232 12.16 12.82 -20.19
N PHE A 233 10.95 13.23 -20.54
CA PHE A 233 9.87 12.28 -20.82
C PHE A 233 10.22 11.39 -22.01
N ALA A 234 10.72 11.98 -23.10
CA ALA A 234 11.18 11.22 -24.26
C ALA A 234 12.29 10.21 -23.89
N ASP A 235 13.31 10.63 -23.14
CA ASP A 235 14.48 9.81 -22.82
C ASP A 235 14.18 8.61 -21.90
N HIS A 236 13.15 8.70 -21.07
CA HIS A 236 12.91 7.70 -20.01
C HIS A 236 11.55 7.04 -20.05
N ARG A 237 10.58 7.67 -20.71
CA ARG A 237 9.19 7.22 -20.71
C ARG A 237 8.70 6.92 -22.09
N LEU A 238 9.36 7.34 -23.17
CA LEU A 238 8.91 7.06 -24.53
C LEU A 238 9.66 5.85 -25.11
N PRO A 239 8.98 4.89 -25.76
CA PRO A 239 9.66 3.80 -26.45
C PRO A 239 10.48 4.34 -27.62
N ASN A 240 11.58 3.67 -27.99
CA ASN A 240 12.44 4.13 -29.09
C ASN A 240 11.71 4.21 -30.44
N ASP A 241 10.81 3.26 -30.70
CA ASP A 241 9.95 3.20 -31.89
C ASP A 241 8.50 3.05 -31.41
N HIS A 242 7.62 3.98 -31.77
CA HIS A 242 6.22 3.94 -31.36
C HIS A 242 5.27 4.51 -32.42
N ASP A 243 4.05 3.98 -32.48
CA ASP A 243 2.92 4.50 -33.27
C ASP A 243 1.82 5.05 -32.34
N ILE A 244 2.24 5.73 -31.28
CA ILE A 244 1.34 6.34 -30.29
C ILE A 244 0.74 7.63 -30.88
N GLU A 245 -0.59 7.69 -30.91
CA GLU A 245 -1.36 8.88 -31.28
C GLU A 245 -0.91 10.13 -30.50
N GLN A 246 -0.77 11.26 -31.20
CA GLN A 246 -0.20 12.49 -30.64
C GLN A 246 -1.00 12.99 -29.43
N ASP A 247 -2.33 13.02 -29.50
CA ASP A 247 -3.17 13.51 -28.40
C ASP A 247 -2.99 12.66 -27.12
N ARG A 248 -2.82 11.34 -27.28
CA ARG A 248 -2.59 10.42 -26.15
C ARG A 248 -1.20 10.62 -25.55
N LEU A 249 -0.19 10.82 -26.39
CA LEU A 249 1.17 11.14 -25.95
C LEU A 249 1.19 12.43 -25.13
N GLU A 250 0.50 13.46 -25.60
CA GLU A 250 0.42 14.77 -24.94
C GLU A 250 -0.28 14.67 -23.57
N ASP A 251 -1.44 14.01 -23.46
CA ASP A 251 -2.13 13.82 -22.17
C ASP A 251 -1.28 13.04 -21.15
N ILE A 252 -0.65 11.93 -21.56
CA ILE A 252 0.19 11.13 -20.66
C ILE A 252 1.41 11.92 -20.18
N ARG A 253 2.05 12.67 -21.09
CA ARG A 253 3.20 13.53 -20.77
C ARG A 253 2.81 14.62 -19.77
N GLU A 254 1.70 15.32 -20.00
CA GLU A 254 1.23 16.37 -19.08
C GLU A 254 0.94 15.82 -17.69
N ARG A 255 0.27 14.66 -17.60
CA ARG A 255 0.00 13.99 -16.32
C ARG A 255 1.29 13.60 -15.59
N GLU A 256 2.27 13.07 -16.31
CA GLU A 256 3.56 12.69 -15.73
C GLU A 256 4.34 13.91 -15.24
N ILE A 257 4.40 14.98 -16.04
CA ILE A 257 5.03 16.24 -15.63
C ILE A 257 4.36 16.79 -14.38
N LYS A 258 3.02 16.83 -14.34
CA LYS A 258 2.26 17.28 -13.16
C LYS A 258 2.57 16.42 -11.92
N PHE A 259 2.64 15.09 -12.08
CA PHE A 259 3.02 14.18 -11.00
C PHE A 259 4.43 14.50 -10.49
N VAL A 260 5.43 14.56 -11.38
CA VAL A 260 6.82 14.82 -10.99
C VAL A 260 6.94 16.18 -10.31
N LYS A 261 6.29 17.22 -10.83
CA LYS A 261 6.24 18.54 -10.20
C LYS A 261 5.65 18.47 -8.78
N SER A 262 4.59 17.69 -8.58
CA SER A 262 3.96 17.50 -7.26
C SER A 262 4.82 16.70 -6.27
N ALA A 263 5.70 15.83 -6.76
CA ALA A 263 6.60 15.01 -5.95
C ALA A 263 7.80 15.81 -5.40
N HIS A 264 8.02 17.04 -5.88
CA HIS A 264 9.11 17.89 -5.40
C HIS A 264 8.63 18.95 -4.42
N LEU A 265 9.15 18.85 -3.21
CA LEU A 265 8.72 19.62 -2.07
C LEU A 265 9.66 20.80 -1.83
N ASP A 266 9.07 21.94 -1.49
CA ASP A 266 9.83 23.06 -0.92
C ASP A 266 10.13 22.82 0.57
N ARG A 267 11.03 23.64 1.12
CA ARG A 267 11.48 23.55 2.51
C ARG A 267 10.33 23.66 3.53
N SER A 268 9.34 24.51 3.27
CA SER A 268 8.22 24.72 4.18
C SER A 268 7.31 23.49 4.24
N GLU A 269 7.08 22.86 3.09
CA GLU A 269 6.30 21.64 3.00
C GLU A 269 7.02 20.44 3.64
N ILE A 270 8.34 20.33 3.46
CA ILE A 270 9.17 19.32 4.13
C ILE A 270 9.05 19.47 5.65
N GLU A 271 9.15 20.71 6.17
CA GLU A 271 9.03 20.98 7.59
C GLU A 271 7.62 20.65 8.13
N ARG A 272 6.57 21.03 7.40
CA ARG A 272 5.18 20.69 7.74
C ARG A 272 4.99 19.17 7.83
N ARG A 273 5.51 18.42 6.85
CA ARG A 273 5.46 16.96 6.85
C ARG A 273 6.24 16.34 8.00
N ARG A 274 7.46 16.84 8.28
CA ARG A 274 8.28 16.38 9.41
C ARG A 274 7.52 16.52 10.73
N ARG A 275 6.97 17.70 11.02
CA ARG A 275 6.21 17.94 12.27
C ARG A 275 5.01 17.01 12.38
N ARG A 276 4.24 16.85 11.31
CA ARG A 276 3.10 15.94 11.28
C ARG A 276 3.51 14.48 11.52
N ALA A 277 4.57 14.03 10.85
CA ALA A 277 5.09 12.67 10.99
C ALA A 277 5.57 12.39 12.42
N HIS A 278 6.38 13.29 13.00
CA HIS A 278 6.89 13.11 14.36
C HIS A 278 5.77 13.13 15.41
N ARG A 279 4.78 14.02 15.28
CA ARG A 279 3.62 14.04 16.18
C ARG A 279 2.81 12.75 16.11
N ARG A 280 2.62 12.20 14.90
CA ARG A 280 1.86 10.97 14.72
C ARG A 280 2.61 9.77 15.30
N LEU A 281 3.91 9.67 15.03
CA LEU A 281 4.75 8.63 15.63
C LEU A 281 4.71 8.70 17.16
N ALA A 282 4.91 9.90 17.74
CA ALA A 282 4.85 10.10 19.18
C ALA A 282 3.52 9.71 19.82
N ALA A 283 2.40 9.84 19.09
CA ALA A 283 1.08 9.45 19.59
C ALA A 283 0.92 7.92 19.79
N HIS A 284 1.81 7.12 19.21
CA HIS A 284 1.84 5.65 19.39
C HIS A 284 2.92 5.19 20.37
N LEU A 285 3.76 6.09 20.86
CA LEU A 285 4.80 5.78 21.84
C LEU A 285 4.28 5.99 23.26
N ASP A 286 4.90 5.29 24.21
CA ASP A 286 4.60 5.44 25.62
C ASP A 286 4.86 6.87 26.10
N GLN A 287 3.83 7.52 26.64
CA GLN A 287 3.90 8.93 27.04
C GLN A 287 4.78 9.15 28.27
N GLU A 288 4.80 8.21 29.22
CA GLU A 288 5.64 8.31 30.42
C GLU A 288 7.11 8.19 30.03
N LEU A 289 7.46 7.24 29.16
CA LEU A 289 8.83 7.11 28.64
C LEU A 289 9.26 8.30 27.79
N LEU A 290 8.34 8.88 27.01
CA LEU A 290 8.63 10.11 26.26
C LEU A 290 8.93 11.29 27.19
N LEU A 291 8.19 11.43 28.29
CA LEU A 291 8.44 12.47 29.29
C LEU A 291 9.78 12.25 30.01
N ASP A 292 10.09 11.00 30.40
CA ASP A 292 11.36 10.65 31.05
C ASP A 292 12.58 10.88 30.13
N THR A 293 12.40 10.77 28.81
CA THR A 293 13.47 10.96 27.82
C THR A 293 13.79 12.44 27.56
N ILE A 294 12.84 13.37 27.79
CA ILE A 294 13.02 14.79 27.50
C ILE A 294 13.44 15.52 28.76
N ASP A 295 14.61 16.15 28.72
CA ASP A 295 15.14 16.94 29.83
C ASP A 295 14.18 18.03 30.33
N ASP A 296 14.02 18.10 31.65
CA ASP A 296 13.16 19.03 32.37
C ASP A 296 13.41 20.50 32.01
N ASP A 297 14.67 20.91 31.82
CA ASP A 297 15.01 22.29 31.46
C ASP A 297 14.60 22.60 30.03
N ARG A 298 14.63 21.61 29.14
CA ARG A 298 14.10 21.74 27.78
C ARG A 298 12.58 21.88 27.78
N ILE A 299 11.88 21.15 28.64
CA ILE A 299 10.43 21.31 28.83
C ILE A 299 10.12 22.71 29.37
N ARG A 300 10.83 23.15 30.42
CA ARG A 300 10.65 24.50 31.00
C ARG A 300 10.96 25.60 29.99
N ALA A 301 12.02 25.46 29.20
CA ALA A 301 12.34 26.42 28.14
C ALA A 301 11.24 26.49 27.09
N TYR A 302 10.75 25.33 26.62
CA TYR A 302 9.62 25.26 25.69
C TYR A 302 8.37 25.96 26.24
N LEU A 303 8.03 25.75 27.52
CA LEU A 303 6.87 26.38 28.16
C LEU A 303 7.02 27.91 28.31
N ARG A 304 8.23 28.42 28.55
CA ARG A 304 8.48 29.87 28.62
C ARG A 304 8.37 30.57 27.25
N GLU A 305 8.63 29.84 26.18
CA GLU A 305 8.59 30.35 24.80
C GLU A 305 7.18 30.27 24.17
N GLN A 306 6.24 29.54 24.79
CA GLN A 306 4.84 29.59 24.39
C GLN A 306 4.21 30.89 24.94
N PRO A 307 3.59 31.74 24.10
CA PRO A 307 2.72 32.78 24.62
C PRO A 307 1.64 32.11 25.47
N GLU A 308 1.32 32.67 26.64
CA GLU A 308 0.15 32.23 27.40
C GLU A 308 -1.05 32.28 26.44
N THR A 309 -1.55 31.12 26.02
CA THR A 309 -2.88 31.02 25.46
C THR A 309 -3.82 31.30 26.62
N THR A 310 -4.07 32.58 26.88
CA THR A 310 -5.16 33.03 27.72
C THR A 310 -6.42 32.42 27.15
N GLY A 311 -7.01 31.49 27.91
CA GLY A 311 -8.34 31.00 27.64
C GLY A 311 -9.29 32.19 27.65
N ASP A 312 -9.78 32.56 26.47
CA ASP A 312 -11.04 33.27 26.37
C ASP A 312 -12.16 32.22 26.41
N GLU A 313 -12.36 31.64 27.59
CA GLU A 313 -13.69 31.22 28.00
C GLU A 313 -14.41 32.48 28.50
N SER A 314 -15.04 33.24 27.60
CA SER A 314 -16.11 34.16 28.00
C SER A 314 -17.15 34.38 26.88
N ALA A 315 -18.41 34.04 27.25
CA ALA A 315 -19.72 34.31 26.63
C ALA A 315 -20.24 33.37 25.52
#